data_AF-A0A845XVR4-F1
#
_entry.id   AF-A0A845XVR4-F1
#
_cell.length_a   1.000
_cell.length_b   1.000
_cell.length_c   1.000
_cell.angle_alpha   90.00
_cell.angle_beta   90.00
_cell.angle_gamma   90.00
#
_symmetry.space_group_name_H-M   'P 1'
#
loop_
_entity.id
_entity.type
_entity.pdbx_description
1 polymer ?
#
loop_
_entity_poly.entity_id
_entity_poly.type
_entity_poly.pdbx_seq_one_letter_code
_entity_poly.pdbx_strand_id
1 'polypeptide(L)' 'MAQMTALIRGTTTQTGLRVKAAQIKGVYPTRIKVSDQQMAALNLTHRSICPQWNYMIHPRSQSAQKP' A
#
# COMPACT_ATOMS: atom_id res chain seq x y z
N MET A 1 -18.95 3.45 15.34
CA MET A 1 -17.62 3.95 14.92
C MET A 1 -16.65 2.77 14.90
N ALA A 2 -15.85 2.58 13.85
CA ALA A 2 -14.90 1.46 13.80
C ALA A 2 -13.72 1.71 14.76
N GLN A 3 -13.70 0.99 15.90
CA GLN A 3 -12.74 1.18 17.00
C GLN A 3 -11.28 1.17 16.52
N MET A 4 -10.91 0.27 15.61
CA MET A 4 -9.57 0.19 15.02
C MET A 4 -9.12 1.51 14.37
N THR A 5 -9.96 2.12 13.54
CA THR A 5 -9.57 3.37 12.85
C THR A 5 -9.41 4.55 13.80
N ALA A 6 -10.10 4.52 14.95
CA ALA A 6 -9.96 5.54 15.98
C ALA A 6 -8.59 5.45 16.66
N LEU A 7 -8.12 4.23 16.96
CA LEU A 7 -6.78 4.02 17.52
C LEU A 7 -5.68 4.50 16.57
N ILE A 8 -5.79 4.18 15.27
CA ILE A 8 -4.79 4.59 14.27
C ILE A 8 -4.72 6.12 14.13
N ARG A 9 -5.88 6.81 14.12
CA ARG A 9 -5.92 8.30 14.06
C ARG A 9 -5.37 8.98 15.31
N GLY A 10 -5.42 8.31 16.46
CA GLY A 10 -4.90 8.84 17.73
C GLY A 10 -3.39 8.97 17.77
N THR A 11 -2.66 8.32 16.84
CA THR A 11 -1.20 8.33 16.80
C THR A 11 -0.66 9.70 16.39
N THR A 12 0.26 10.22 17.21
CA THR A 12 1.04 11.44 16.93
C THR A 12 2.51 11.25 17.28
N THR A 13 3.42 11.96 16.61
CA THR A 13 4.85 11.97 16.98
C THR A 13 5.19 13.22 17.78
N GLN A 14 6.29 13.18 18.54
CA GLN A 14 6.81 14.35 19.28
C GLN A 14 7.10 15.54 18.36
N THR A 15 7.44 15.26 17.10
CA THR A 15 7.69 16.26 16.04
C THR A 15 6.42 16.77 15.36
N GLY A 16 5.23 16.34 15.80
CA GLY A 16 3.94 16.91 15.36
C GLY A 16 3.26 16.21 14.19
N LEU A 17 3.72 15.04 13.74
CA LEU A 17 3.03 14.27 12.70
C LEU A 17 1.66 13.80 13.21
N ARG A 18 0.62 13.95 12.38
CA ARG A 18 -0.75 13.49 12.67
C ARG A 18 -1.21 12.48 11.63
N VAL A 19 -1.90 11.44 12.08
CA VAL A 19 -2.38 10.35 11.20
C VAL A 19 -3.86 10.55 10.87
N LYS A 20 -4.20 10.44 9.58
CA LYS A 20 -5.58 10.27 9.11
C LYS A 20 -5.79 8.80 8.76
N ALA A 21 -6.91 8.23 9.18
CA ALA A 21 -7.29 6.87 8.83
C ALA A 21 -8.79 6.81 8.56
N ALA A 22 -9.19 5.96 7.63
CA ALA A 22 -10.58 5.70 7.29
C ALA A 22 -10.76 4.22 7.00
N GLN A 23 -11.96 3.71 7.27
CA GLN A 23 -12.34 2.37 6.84
C GLN A 23 -12.90 2.49 5.43
N ILE A 24 -12.25 1.84 4.46
CA ILE A 24 -12.79 1.71 3.12
C ILE A 24 -13.71 0.49 3.10
N LYS A 25 -14.99 0.72 2.88
CA LYS A 25 -15.97 -0.36 2.71
C LYS A 25 -16.11 -0.68 1.24
N GLY A 26 -15.97 -1.94 0.88
CA GLY A 26 -16.06 -2.41 -0.50
C GLY A 26 -16.05 -3.93 -0.51
N VAL A 27 -16.50 -4.51 -1.63
CA VAL A 27 -16.30 -5.93 -1.89
C VAL A 27 -14.91 -6.09 -2.48
N TYR A 28 -14.06 -6.82 -1.78
CA TYR A 28 -12.70 -7.12 -2.22
C TYR A 28 -12.67 -8.59 -2.62
N PRO A 29 -12.76 -8.90 -3.93
CA PRO A 29 -12.71 -10.27 -4.38
C PRO A 29 -11.38 -10.90 -3.94
N THR A 30 -11.48 -12.05 -3.31
CA THR A 30 -10.31 -12.82 -2.90
C THR A 30 -9.91 -13.78 -4.02
N ARG A 31 -8.70 -14.35 -3.92
CA ARG A 31 -8.18 -15.34 -4.90
C ARG A 31 -8.02 -14.80 -6.33
N ILE A 32 -7.94 -13.49 -6.50
CA ILE A 32 -7.52 -12.89 -7.78
C ILE A 32 -6.06 -13.29 -8.02
N LYS A 33 -5.82 -14.07 -9.06
CA LYS A 33 -4.46 -14.51 -9.43
C LYS A 33 -3.78 -13.41 -10.24
N VAL A 34 -2.61 -12.99 -9.78
CA VAL A 34 -1.68 -12.13 -10.53
C VAL A 34 -0.59 -13.02 -11.07
N SER A 35 -0.22 -12.87 -12.34
CA SER A 35 0.88 -13.65 -12.91
C SER A 35 2.23 -13.15 -12.39
N ASP A 36 3.24 -14.02 -12.41
CA ASP A 36 4.60 -13.64 -12.00
C ASP A 36 5.14 -12.50 -12.87
N GLN A 37 4.78 -12.47 -14.16
CA GLN A 37 5.13 -11.37 -15.07
C GLN A 37 4.48 -10.05 -14.65
N GLN A 38 3.20 -10.06 -14.24
CA GLN A 38 2.51 -8.86 -13.76
C GLN A 38 3.12 -8.35 -12.44
N MET A 39 3.48 -9.25 -11.53
CA MET A 39 4.18 -8.90 -10.29
C MET A 39 5.58 -8.33 -10.56
N ALA A 40 6.34 -8.95 -11.46
CA ALA A 40 7.69 -8.51 -11.84
C ALA A 40 7.68 -7.16 -12.57
N ALA A 41 6.57 -6.80 -13.24
CA ALA A 41 6.41 -5.51 -13.89
C ALA A 41 6.18 -4.36 -12.89
N LEU A 42 5.98 -4.63 -11.60
CA LEU A 42 5.90 -3.59 -10.58
C LEU A 42 7.30 -3.04 -10.29
N ASN A 43 7.43 -1.71 -10.23
CA ASN A 43 8.68 -1.05 -9.87
C ASN A 43 8.78 -0.96 -8.35
N LEU A 44 9.09 -2.07 -7.69
CA LEU A 44 9.21 -2.18 -6.23
C LEU A 44 10.66 -2.13 -5.77
N THR A 45 10.90 -1.43 -4.65
CA THR A 45 12.15 -1.50 -3.90
C THR A 45 11.86 -2.02 -2.49
N HIS A 46 12.35 -3.23 -2.18
CA HIS A 46 12.19 -3.83 -0.85
C HIS A 46 13.20 -3.25 0.14
N ARG A 47 12.75 -2.97 1.37
CA ARG A 47 13.62 -2.55 2.47
C ARG A 47 14.19 -3.76 3.20
N SER A 48 15.32 -3.59 3.89
CA SER A 48 15.98 -4.68 4.64
C SER A 48 15.15 -5.20 5.81
N ILE A 49 14.37 -4.34 6.46
CA ILE A 49 13.52 -4.71 7.60
C ILE A 49 12.15 -5.14 7.07
N CYS A 50 11.79 -6.40 7.28
CA CYS A 50 10.53 -7.00 6.84
C CYS A 50 10.27 -6.81 5.33
N PRO A 51 11.18 -7.25 4.43
CA PRO A 51 11.13 -6.94 2.99
C PRO A 51 9.81 -7.32 2.32
N GLN A 52 9.15 -8.40 2.75
CA GLN A 52 7.85 -8.80 2.20
C GLN A 52 6.74 -7.75 2.44
N TRP A 53 6.83 -6.97 3.51
CA TRP A 53 5.81 -6.02 3.93
C TRP A 53 6.24 -4.57 3.71
N ASN A 54 7.55 -4.30 3.77
CA ASN A 54 8.13 -2.98 3.75
C ASN A 54 8.83 -2.73 2.41
N TYR A 55 8.10 -2.08 1.51
CA TYR A 55 8.57 -1.77 0.18
C TYR A 55 8.19 -0.34 -0.22
N MET A 56 8.91 0.21 -1.18
CA MET A 56 8.53 1.40 -1.92
C MET A 56 8.00 0.97 -3.29
N ILE A 57 6.92 1.61 -3.75
CA ILE A 57 6.42 1.46 -5.11
C ILE A 57 6.65 2.77 -5.86
N HIS A 58 7.25 2.67 -7.04
CA HIS A 58 7.55 3.83 -7.88
C HIS A 58 6.67 3.83 -9.13
N PRO A 59 6.45 5.00 -9.76
CA PRO A 59 5.85 5.05 -11.08
C PRO A 59 6.62 4.17 -12.06
N ARG A 60 5.87 3.50 -12.93
CA ARG A 60 6.46 2.81 -14.09
C ARG A 60 6.69 3.86 -15.17
N SER A 61 7.88 3.87 -15.78
CA SER A 61 8.13 4.69 -16.96
C SER A 61 7.19 4.25 -18.07
N GLN A 62 6.20 5.07 -18.41
CA GLN A 62 5.29 4.78 -19.53
C GLN A 62 6.04 4.96 -20.85
N SER A 63 6.74 3.91 -21.28
CA SER A 63 6.94 3.66 -22.70
C SER A 63 6.10 2.43 -23.05
N ALA A 64 4.97 2.68 -23.71
CA ALA A 64 4.01 1.72 -24.24
C ALA A 64 3.00 1.09 -23.24
N GLN A 65 2.02 1.89 -22.80
CA GLN A 65 0.64 1.43 -22.84
C GLN A 65 -0.10 2.30 -23.87
N LYS A 66 -0.30 1.77 -25.07
CA LYS A 66 -1.22 2.33 -26.08
C LYS A 66 -2.67 2.10 -25.58
N PRO A 67 -3.62 3.01 -25.88
CA PRO A 67 -5.02 2.94 -25.44
C PRO A 67 -5.68 1.57 -25.64
#